data_AF-E1YA95-F1
#
_entry.id   AF-E1YA95-F1
#
_cell.length_a   1.000
_cell.length_b   1.000
_cell.length_c   1.000
_cell.angle_alpha   90.00
_cell.angle_beta   90.00
_cell.angle_gamma   90.00
#
_symmetry.space_group_name_H-M   'P 1'
#
loop_
_entity.id
_entity.type
_entity.pdbx_description
1 polymer ?
#
loop_
_entity_poly.entity_id
_entity_poly.type
_entity_poly.pdbx_seq_one_letter_code
_entity_poly.pdbx_strand_id
1 'polypeptide(L)'
;MAKRAKKRNKNKNLPIKKRVTQKNSPVNEDENSIQLLSYEITDEPIHASSIPKEVQDEMNDLFIKTLKSPESIIDRLEELIKRYPNVPQLYNFISIAYSNLNNKEKSKHYVEKNYLKNPDYLFAKLNYAEICMIEGNYEKVPEILDHKFDIKALYPEREIFHITEVVGFMGIAGSYFAHSGKKEQVELFYQSLKKLAPSHPYTKRLKKYLQIESVREVFSGLIGKSEV
;
A
#
# COMPACT_ATOMS: atom_id res chain seq x y z
N MET A 1 -33.74 14.69 54.73
CA MET A 1 -33.07 13.37 54.62
C MET A 1 -32.62 13.16 53.18
N ALA A 2 -31.30 13.19 52.97
CA ALA A 2 -30.65 13.06 51.67
C ALA A 2 -30.54 11.60 51.23
N LYS A 3 -30.79 11.28 49.94
CA LYS A 3 -30.30 10.04 49.33
C LYS A 3 -29.59 10.31 48.00
N ARG A 4 -28.29 10.05 48.10
CA ARG A 4 -27.16 10.11 47.17
C ARG A 4 -27.41 9.59 45.75
N ALA A 5 -26.86 10.35 44.81
CA ALA A 5 -26.55 9.97 43.44
C ALA A 5 -25.54 8.79 43.37
N LYS A 6 -25.81 7.80 42.52
CA LYS A 6 -24.84 6.76 42.12
C LYS A 6 -24.09 7.22 40.87
N LYS A 7 -22.82 7.57 41.07
CA LYS A 7 -21.83 7.91 40.04
C LYS A 7 -21.48 6.63 39.26
N ARG A 8 -21.78 6.60 37.96
CA ARG A 8 -21.44 5.48 37.06
C ARG A 8 -20.02 5.70 36.55
N ASN A 9 -19.12 4.79 36.94
CA ASN A 9 -17.68 4.90 36.70
C ASN A 9 -17.38 4.59 35.21
N LYS A 10 -16.73 5.54 34.51
CA LYS A 10 -16.23 5.38 33.14
C LYS A 10 -14.88 4.66 33.20
N ASN A 11 -14.83 3.37 32.88
CA ASN A 11 -13.56 2.73 32.55
C ASN A 11 -13.21 3.08 31.10
N LYS A 12 -12.29 4.03 30.96
CA LYS A 12 -11.61 4.34 29.70
C LYS A 12 -10.56 3.24 29.47
N ASN A 13 -10.78 2.41 28.46
CA ASN A 13 -9.70 1.61 27.87
C ASN A 13 -8.70 2.59 27.22
N LEU A 14 -7.48 2.61 27.73
CA LEU A 14 -6.34 3.29 27.12
C LEU A 14 -5.80 2.42 25.96
N PRO A 15 -5.50 2.97 24.78
CA PRO A 15 -4.87 2.22 23.71
C PRO A 15 -3.42 1.91 24.07
N ILE A 16 -3.02 0.67 23.79
CA ILE A 16 -1.67 0.14 23.99
C ILE A 16 -0.74 0.82 22.98
N LYS A 17 0.02 1.83 23.42
CA LYS A 17 1.17 2.37 22.67
C LYS A 17 2.28 1.32 22.65
N LYS A 18 2.51 0.64 21.52
CA LYS A 18 3.78 -0.08 21.31
C LYS A 18 4.87 0.91 20.94
N ARG A 19 5.44 1.56 21.96
CA ARG A 19 6.66 2.35 21.82
C ARG A 19 7.84 1.39 21.84
N VAL A 20 8.40 1.07 20.67
CA VAL A 20 9.72 0.42 20.59
C VAL A 20 10.75 1.54 20.52
N THR A 21 11.26 1.96 21.68
CA THR A 21 12.47 2.78 21.77
C THR A 21 13.62 1.86 22.09
N GLN A 22 14.51 1.60 21.13
CA GLN A 22 15.86 1.12 21.43
C GLN A 22 16.84 2.29 21.35
N LYS A 23 17.68 2.34 22.37
CA LYS A 23 18.61 3.42 22.71
C LYS A 23 19.86 3.23 21.84
N ASN A 24 20.30 4.29 21.16
CA ASN A 24 21.51 4.27 20.32
C ASN A 24 22.75 3.82 21.12
N SER A 25 23.51 2.89 20.56
CA SER A 25 24.90 2.57 20.91
C SER A 25 25.62 2.12 19.64
N PRO A 26 26.95 2.32 19.55
CA PRO A 26 27.61 2.61 18.29
C PRO A 26 27.88 1.37 17.43
N VAL A 27 27.95 1.67 16.14
CA VAL A 27 28.37 0.91 14.95
C VAL A 27 29.09 -0.41 15.22
N ASN A 28 28.51 -1.49 14.69
CA ASN A 28 29.25 -2.64 14.20
C ASN A 28 28.66 -3.04 12.84
N GLU A 29 29.56 -3.19 11.86
CA GLU A 29 29.29 -3.56 10.48
C GLU A 29 28.88 -5.04 10.43
N ASP A 30 27.58 -5.29 10.24
CA ASP A 30 27.06 -6.58 9.82
C ASP A 30 26.12 -6.35 8.63
N GLU A 31 26.53 -6.83 7.45
CA GLU A 31 25.87 -6.71 6.14
C GLU A 31 24.52 -7.46 6.02
N ASN A 32 23.90 -7.83 7.12
CA ASN A 32 22.55 -8.41 7.16
C ASN A 32 21.58 -7.67 8.10
N SER A 33 21.91 -6.45 8.47
CA SER A 33 20.99 -5.57 9.19
C SER A 33 20.01 -4.94 8.20
N ILE A 34 18.79 -5.48 8.15
CA ILE A 34 17.62 -4.75 7.63
C ILE A 34 17.62 -3.40 8.35
N GLN A 35 17.92 -2.31 7.62
CA GLN A 35 17.68 -0.95 8.12
C GLN A 35 16.23 -0.92 8.57
N LEU A 36 16.03 -0.94 9.87
CA LEU A 36 14.74 -0.79 10.50
C LEU A 36 14.29 0.61 10.11
N LEU A 37 13.44 0.66 9.08
CA LEU A 37 12.79 1.81 8.46
C LEU A 37 13.12 3.13 9.18
N SER A 38 13.87 4.01 8.52
CA SER A 38 14.21 5.36 9.03
C SER A 38 13.00 6.29 9.14
N TYR A 39 11.79 5.72 9.21
CA TYR A 39 10.51 6.39 9.23
C TYR A 39 9.52 5.64 10.12
N GLU A 40 8.54 6.35 10.66
CA GLU A 40 7.49 5.78 11.49
C GLU A 40 6.30 5.28 10.64
N ILE A 41 5.67 4.18 11.08
CA ILE A 41 4.45 3.65 10.49
C ILE A 41 3.30 3.84 11.47
N THR A 42 2.21 4.43 10.99
CA THR A 42 0.97 4.64 11.77
C THR A 42 -0.23 3.95 11.14
N ASP A 43 -1.19 3.55 11.96
CA ASP A 43 -2.55 3.13 11.55
C ASP A 43 -3.57 4.27 11.71
N GLU A 44 -3.17 5.39 12.30
CA GLU A 44 -4.00 6.58 12.41
C GLU A 44 -4.10 7.33 11.08
N PRO A 45 -5.27 7.86 10.71
CA PRO A 45 -5.45 8.65 9.49
C PRO A 45 -4.46 9.82 9.41
N ILE A 46 -3.73 9.91 8.30
CA ILE A 46 -2.91 11.07 7.97
C ILE A 46 -3.77 12.03 7.16
N HIS A 47 -4.18 13.13 7.79
CA HIS A 47 -5.00 14.15 7.13
C HIS A 47 -4.14 15.01 6.20
N ALA A 48 -4.49 15.03 4.91
CA ALA A 48 -3.94 16.01 3.98
C ALA A 48 -4.63 17.36 4.20
N SER A 49 -3.85 18.40 4.50
CA SER A 49 -4.35 19.76 4.72
C SER A 49 -4.99 20.42 3.48
N SER A 50 -4.90 19.78 2.31
CA SER A 50 -5.33 20.30 1.02
C SER A 50 -6.74 19.86 0.57
N ILE A 51 -7.43 19.00 1.33
CA ILE A 51 -8.75 18.50 0.94
C ILE A 51 -9.85 19.49 1.39
N PRO A 52 -10.75 19.94 0.48
CA PRO A 52 -11.88 20.78 0.86
C PRO A 52 -12.74 20.13 1.93
N LYS A 53 -13.19 20.91 2.92
CA LYS A 53 -13.94 20.39 4.08
C LYS A 53 -15.16 19.56 3.69
N GLU A 54 -15.93 19.99 2.69
CA GLU A 54 -17.07 19.23 2.15
C GLU A 54 -16.68 17.80 1.77
N VAL A 55 -15.57 17.65 1.03
CA VAL A 55 -15.07 16.34 0.59
C VAL A 55 -14.50 15.55 1.75
N GLN A 56 -13.81 16.23 2.68
CA GLN A 56 -13.21 15.61 3.86
C GLN A 56 -14.28 15.00 4.79
N ASP A 57 -15.41 15.69 4.96
CA ASP A 57 -16.53 15.25 5.79
C ASP A 57 -17.24 14.03 5.18
N GLU A 58 -17.30 13.93 3.85
CA GLU A 58 -17.89 12.80 3.12
C GLU A 58 -16.92 11.61 2.92
N MET A 59 -15.61 11.81 3.07
CA MET A 59 -14.58 10.85 2.64
C MET A 59 -14.77 9.42 3.17
N ASN A 60 -15.11 9.30 4.46
CA ASN A 60 -15.32 7.99 5.09
C ASN A 60 -16.56 7.28 4.54
N ASP A 61 -17.65 8.01 4.29
CA ASP A 61 -18.87 7.46 3.72
C ASP A 61 -18.65 7.04 2.26
N LEU A 62 -17.96 7.89 1.47
CA LEU A 62 -17.57 7.59 0.10
C LEU A 62 -16.76 6.29 0.03
N PHE A 63 -15.77 6.13 0.91
CA PHE A 63 -14.95 4.93 0.97
C PHE A 63 -15.78 3.69 1.31
N ILE A 64 -16.63 3.75 2.33
CA ILE A 64 -17.46 2.61 2.75
C ILE A 64 -18.43 2.19 1.62
N LYS A 65 -19.09 3.16 0.98
CA LYS A 65 -20.02 2.89 -0.13
C LYS A 65 -19.31 2.34 -1.37
N THR A 66 -18.12 2.82 -1.68
CA THR A 66 -17.28 2.27 -2.75
C THR A 66 -17.04 0.76 -2.60
N LEU A 67 -16.89 0.28 -1.36
CA LEU A 67 -16.67 -1.14 -1.08
C LEU A 67 -17.97 -1.95 -1.00
N LYS A 68 -19.06 -1.38 -0.48
CA LYS A 68 -20.30 -2.12 -0.20
C LYS A 68 -21.38 -2.00 -1.27
N SER A 69 -21.43 -0.88 -1.97
CA SER A 69 -22.46 -0.54 -2.94
C SER A 69 -21.86 0.35 -4.06
N PRO A 70 -20.89 -0.18 -4.83
CA PRO A 70 -20.15 0.61 -5.81
C PRO A 70 -21.04 1.26 -6.88
N GLU A 71 -22.16 0.65 -7.28
CA GLU A 71 -23.08 1.21 -8.27
C GLU A 71 -23.71 2.52 -7.79
N SER A 72 -24.07 2.60 -6.50
CA SER A 72 -24.83 3.75 -5.96
C SER A 72 -23.98 5.00 -5.75
N ILE A 73 -22.65 4.89 -5.83
CA ILE A 73 -21.73 5.98 -5.50
C ILE A 73 -21.03 6.57 -6.72
N ILE A 74 -21.09 5.91 -7.89
CA ILE A 74 -20.39 6.35 -9.10
C ILE A 74 -20.79 7.77 -9.50
N ASP A 75 -22.09 8.06 -9.61
CA ASP A 75 -22.56 9.38 -10.05
C ASP A 75 -22.06 10.49 -9.10
N ARG A 76 -22.07 10.23 -7.78
CA ARG A 76 -21.57 11.17 -6.77
C ARG A 76 -20.06 11.36 -6.89
N LEU A 77 -19.29 10.28 -7.11
CA LEU A 77 -17.85 10.37 -7.30
C LEU A 77 -17.51 11.14 -8.59
N GLU A 78 -18.23 10.93 -9.68
CA GLU A 78 -18.04 11.66 -10.94
C GLU A 78 -18.35 13.16 -10.77
N GLU A 79 -19.42 13.50 -10.05
CA GLU A 79 -19.75 14.88 -9.69
C GLU A 79 -18.63 15.52 -8.84
N LEU A 80 -18.18 14.83 -7.79
CA LEU A 80 -17.11 15.32 -6.92
C LEU A 80 -15.79 15.48 -7.68
N ILE A 81 -15.45 14.58 -8.59
CA ILE A 81 -14.24 14.70 -9.44
C ILE A 81 -14.33 15.92 -10.36
N LYS A 82 -15.51 16.24 -10.89
CA LYS A 82 -15.71 17.45 -11.71
C LYS A 82 -15.50 18.71 -10.88
N ARG A 83 -16.01 18.74 -9.63
CA ARG A 83 -15.90 19.89 -8.72
C ARG A 83 -14.51 20.02 -8.09
N TYR A 84 -13.87 18.90 -7.78
CA TYR A 84 -12.64 18.80 -7.01
C TYR A 84 -11.60 17.90 -7.71
N PRO A 85 -11.13 18.26 -8.93
CA PRO A 85 -10.26 17.41 -9.75
C PRO A 85 -8.84 17.20 -9.18
N ASN A 86 -8.48 17.91 -8.12
CA ASN A 86 -7.18 17.81 -7.46
C ASN A 86 -7.24 16.98 -6.16
N VAL A 87 -8.36 16.29 -5.90
CA VAL A 87 -8.49 15.37 -4.76
C VAL A 87 -8.26 13.94 -5.26
N PRO A 88 -7.03 13.40 -5.14
CA PRO A 88 -6.68 12.13 -5.77
C PRO A 88 -7.42 10.91 -5.19
N GLN A 89 -7.90 11.00 -3.95
CA GLN A 89 -8.67 9.95 -3.29
C GLN A 89 -9.98 9.65 -4.03
N LEU A 90 -10.61 10.66 -4.63
CA LEU A 90 -11.85 10.49 -5.40
C LEU A 90 -11.63 9.60 -6.63
N TYR A 91 -10.53 9.83 -7.33
CA TYR A 91 -10.12 9.01 -8.47
C TYR A 91 -9.81 7.56 -8.04
N ASN A 92 -9.16 7.40 -6.89
CA ASN A 92 -8.90 6.07 -6.33
C ASN A 92 -10.22 5.35 -6.02
N PHE A 93 -11.16 6.02 -5.35
CA PHE A 93 -12.47 5.45 -5.02
C PHE A 93 -13.26 5.04 -6.27
N ILE A 94 -13.33 5.90 -7.29
CA ILE A 94 -14.09 5.56 -8.50
C ILE A 94 -13.44 4.43 -9.29
N SER A 95 -12.10 4.34 -9.31
CA SER A 95 -11.40 3.20 -9.93
C SER A 95 -11.71 1.89 -9.19
N ILE A 96 -11.73 1.90 -7.86
CA ILE A 96 -12.11 0.74 -7.05
C ILE A 96 -13.59 0.37 -7.29
N ALA A 97 -14.48 1.36 -7.34
CA ALA A 97 -15.90 1.12 -7.63
C ALA A 97 -16.07 0.40 -8.97
N TYR A 98 -15.48 0.93 -10.06
CA TYR A 98 -15.54 0.28 -11.37
C TYR A 98 -14.86 -1.10 -11.39
N SER A 99 -13.75 -1.28 -10.66
CA SER A 99 -13.11 -2.59 -10.51
C SER A 99 -14.03 -3.61 -9.84
N ASN A 100 -14.76 -3.21 -8.79
CA ASN A 100 -15.73 -4.08 -8.09
C ASN A 100 -16.93 -4.44 -8.97
N LEU A 101 -17.25 -3.60 -9.96
CA LEU A 101 -18.25 -3.88 -11.00
C LEU A 101 -17.71 -4.69 -12.18
N ASN A 102 -16.47 -5.20 -12.09
CA ASN A 102 -15.76 -5.86 -13.18
C ASN A 102 -15.59 -4.99 -14.45
N ASN A 103 -15.76 -3.66 -14.35
CA ASN A 103 -15.54 -2.73 -15.46
C ASN A 103 -14.07 -2.27 -15.48
N LYS A 104 -13.21 -3.16 -16.00
CA LYS A 104 -11.76 -2.94 -16.04
C LYS A 104 -11.36 -1.71 -16.86
N GLU A 105 -12.02 -1.47 -17.99
CA GLU A 105 -11.74 -0.33 -18.86
C GLU A 105 -11.97 1.01 -18.14
N LYS A 106 -13.11 1.17 -17.47
CA LYS A 106 -13.37 2.39 -16.71
C LYS A 106 -12.48 2.52 -15.48
N SER A 107 -12.19 1.41 -14.79
CA SER A 107 -11.22 1.41 -13.70
C SER A 107 -9.86 1.95 -14.17
N LYS A 108 -9.33 1.37 -15.26
CA LYS A 108 -8.08 1.82 -15.91
C LYS A 108 -8.13 3.30 -16.28
N HIS A 109 -9.19 3.74 -16.93
CA HIS A 109 -9.37 5.16 -17.30
C HIS A 109 -9.17 6.10 -16.10
N TYR A 110 -9.78 5.80 -14.96
CA TYR A 110 -9.67 6.65 -13.77
C TYR A 110 -8.31 6.53 -13.07
N VAL A 111 -7.66 5.36 -13.11
CA VAL A 111 -6.28 5.21 -12.62
C VAL A 111 -5.31 6.06 -13.44
N GLU A 112 -5.36 5.97 -14.77
CA GLU A 112 -4.51 6.75 -15.67
C GLU A 112 -4.74 8.25 -15.48
N LYS A 113 -6.01 8.67 -15.39
CA LYS A 113 -6.37 10.06 -15.14
C LYS A 113 -5.85 10.56 -13.79
N ASN A 114 -5.85 9.72 -12.76
CA ASN A 114 -5.30 10.06 -11.45
C ASN A 114 -3.80 10.26 -11.52
N TYR A 115 -3.08 9.32 -12.15
CA TYR A 115 -1.63 9.38 -12.32
C TYR A 115 -1.19 10.64 -13.06
N LEU A 116 -1.88 11.00 -14.15
CA LEU A 116 -1.59 12.20 -14.92
C LEU A 116 -1.88 13.50 -14.17
N LYS A 117 -2.92 13.54 -13.33
CA LYS A 117 -3.33 14.76 -12.61
C LYS A 117 -2.68 14.94 -11.25
N ASN A 118 -2.37 13.84 -10.58
CA ASN A 118 -1.89 13.82 -9.21
C ASN A 118 -0.61 12.96 -9.11
N PRO A 119 0.46 13.31 -9.83
CA PRO A 119 1.66 12.49 -9.93
C PRO A 119 2.34 12.28 -8.57
N ASP A 120 2.20 13.20 -7.61
CA ASP A 120 2.79 13.07 -6.27
C ASP A 120 1.99 12.18 -5.32
N TYR A 121 0.77 11.77 -5.69
CA TYR A 121 -0.03 10.90 -4.86
C TYR A 121 0.44 9.45 -5.01
N LEU A 122 0.92 8.87 -3.91
CA LEU A 122 1.48 7.51 -3.91
C LEU A 122 0.54 6.49 -4.56
N PHE A 123 -0.74 6.42 -4.18
CA PHE A 123 -1.64 5.41 -4.76
C PHE A 123 -1.93 5.64 -6.23
N ALA A 124 -1.78 6.87 -6.77
CA ALA A 124 -1.86 7.07 -8.22
C ALA A 124 -0.68 6.38 -8.92
N LYS A 125 0.54 6.52 -8.40
CA LYS A 125 1.73 5.80 -8.88
C LYS A 125 1.55 4.27 -8.78
N LEU A 126 1.14 3.79 -7.60
CA LEU A 126 1.02 2.36 -7.34
C LEU A 126 -0.04 1.69 -8.21
N ASN A 127 -1.22 2.30 -8.34
CA ASN A 127 -2.29 1.75 -9.17
C ASN A 127 -1.89 1.73 -10.64
N TYR A 128 -1.22 2.78 -11.14
CA TYR A 128 -0.76 2.82 -12.52
C TYR A 128 0.36 1.81 -12.79
N ALA A 129 1.29 1.63 -11.84
CA ALA A 129 2.31 0.59 -11.90
C ALA A 129 1.69 -0.82 -11.93
N GLU A 130 0.61 -1.07 -11.17
CA GLU A 130 -0.09 -2.36 -11.22
C GLU A 130 -0.73 -2.62 -12.59
N ILE A 131 -1.33 -1.60 -13.22
CA ILE A 131 -1.83 -1.70 -14.60
C ILE A 131 -0.70 -2.02 -15.57
N CYS A 132 0.43 -1.30 -15.48
CA CYS A 132 1.58 -1.55 -16.35
C CYS A 132 2.09 -2.99 -16.21
N MET A 133 2.17 -3.52 -14.99
CA MET A 133 2.56 -4.92 -14.77
C MET A 133 1.56 -5.92 -15.36
N ILE A 134 0.25 -5.68 -15.19
CA ILE A 134 -0.79 -6.56 -15.75
C ILE A 134 -0.71 -6.61 -17.28
N GLU A 135 -0.36 -5.49 -17.91
CA GLU A 135 -0.24 -5.36 -19.35
C GLU A 135 1.13 -5.80 -19.89
N GLY A 136 2.05 -6.21 -19.02
CA GLY A 136 3.40 -6.64 -19.40
C GLY A 136 4.38 -5.50 -19.66
N ASN A 137 3.99 -4.24 -19.42
CA ASN A 137 4.81 -3.04 -19.56
C ASN A 137 5.70 -2.82 -18.31
N TYR A 138 6.52 -3.81 -17.96
CA TYR A 138 7.30 -3.81 -16.72
C TYR A 138 8.37 -2.72 -16.68
N GLU A 139 8.86 -2.30 -17.84
CA GLU A 139 9.85 -1.24 -18.03
C GLU A 139 9.40 0.12 -17.50
N LYS A 140 8.09 0.36 -17.43
CA LYS A 140 7.53 1.61 -16.89
C LYS A 140 7.57 1.69 -15.37
N VAL A 141 7.63 0.56 -14.67
CA VAL A 141 7.52 0.55 -13.20
C VAL A 141 8.67 1.31 -12.53
N PRO A 142 9.95 1.11 -12.92
CA PRO A 142 11.04 1.96 -12.43
C PRO A 142 10.83 3.45 -12.70
N GLU A 143 10.34 3.83 -13.88
CA GLU A 143 10.08 5.24 -14.23
C GLU A 143 9.00 5.85 -13.33
N ILE A 144 7.89 5.13 -13.13
CA ILE A 144 6.78 5.54 -12.25
C ILE A 144 7.24 5.73 -10.80
N LEU A 145 8.16 4.90 -10.33
CA LEU A 145 8.72 4.95 -8.99
C LEU A 145 10.01 5.78 -8.91
N ASP A 146 10.38 6.51 -9.97
CA ASP A 146 11.59 7.33 -10.02
C ASP A 146 12.86 6.56 -9.61
N HIS A 147 12.93 5.30 -10.06
CA HIS A 147 13.94 4.30 -9.76
C HIS A 147 14.17 4.03 -8.27
N LYS A 148 13.21 4.39 -7.41
CA LYS A 148 13.26 4.25 -5.96
C LYS A 148 12.37 3.11 -5.50
N PHE A 149 12.99 2.09 -4.93
CA PHE A 149 12.31 0.91 -4.36
C PHE A 149 12.30 0.92 -2.83
N ASP A 150 12.44 2.12 -2.26
CA ASP A 150 12.20 2.42 -0.85
C ASP A 150 11.28 3.63 -0.75
N ILE A 151 10.27 3.57 0.12
CA ILE A 151 9.23 4.61 0.20
C ILE A 151 9.76 5.92 0.77
N LYS A 152 10.78 5.85 1.65
CA LYS A 152 11.44 7.03 2.20
C LYS A 152 12.35 7.68 1.17
N ALA A 153 13.03 6.90 0.34
CA ALA A 153 13.73 7.44 -0.82
C ALA A 153 12.75 8.15 -1.79
N LEU A 154 11.55 7.59 -1.99
CA LEU A 154 10.51 8.16 -2.86
C LEU A 154 9.87 9.44 -2.30
N TYR A 155 9.78 9.56 -0.97
CA TYR A 155 9.28 10.76 -0.28
C TYR A 155 10.24 11.14 0.86
N PRO A 156 11.41 11.73 0.53
CA PRO A 156 12.46 11.98 1.52
C PRO A 156 12.04 12.95 2.63
N GLU A 157 11.11 13.86 2.33
CA GLU A 157 10.59 14.85 3.28
C GLU A 157 9.61 14.27 4.31
N ARG A 158 9.18 13.01 4.16
CA ARG A 158 8.18 12.40 5.04
C ARG A 158 8.83 11.52 6.09
N GLU A 159 8.54 11.78 7.36
CA GLU A 159 8.98 10.93 8.49
C GLU A 159 7.95 9.88 8.90
N ILE A 160 6.68 10.07 8.51
CA ILE A 160 5.57 9.20 8.91
C ILE A 160 4.78 8.75 7.67
N PHE A 161 4.53 7.46 7.58
CA PHE A 161 3.70 6.84 6.56
C PHE A 161 2.56 6.05 7.18
N HIS A 162 1.40 6.07 6.53
CA HIS A 162 0.30 5.21 6.94
C HIS A 162 0.61 3.75 6.53
N ILE A 163 0.16 2.79 7.33
CA ILE A 163 0.44 1.36 7.08
C ILE A 163 0.01 0.89 5.69
N THR A 164 -1.12 1.41 5.16
CA THR A 164 -1.58 1.05 3.81
C THR A 164 -0.67 1.57 2.70
N GLU A 165 0.01 2.69 2.91
CA GLU A 165 1.01 3.23 1.97
C GLU A 165 2.22 2.30 1.91
N VAL A 166 2.73 1.90 3.08
CA VAL A 166 3.90 1.01 3.18
C VAL A 166 3.58 -0.37 2.60
N VAL A 167 2.45 -0.96 2.99
CA VAL A 167 2.02 -2.27 2.48
C VAL A 167 1.76 -2.22 0.97
N GLY A 168 1.13 -1.15 0.48
CA GLY A 168 0.90 -0.94 -0.95
C GLY A 168 2.20 -0.84 -1.73
N PHE A 169 3.11 0.01 -1.28
CA PHE A 169 4.41 0.23 -1.91
C PHE A 169 5.24 -1.05 -1.96
N MET A 170 5.43 -1.71 -0.81
CA MET A 170 6.17 -2.98 -0.72
C MET A 170 5.54 -4.07 -1.59
N GLY A 171 4.21 -4.10 -1.69
CA GLY A 171 3.48 -5.04 -2.52
C GLY A 171 3.76 -4.87 -4.00
N ILE A 172 3.71 -3.63 -4.50
CA ILE A 172 4.02 -3.30 -5.90
C ILE A 172 5.49 -3.54 -6.20
N ALA A 173 6.41 -2.99 -5.39
CA ALA A 173 7.86 -3.16 -5.57
C ALA A 173 8.26 -4.64 -5.57
N GLY A 174 7.82 -5.41 -4.57
CA GLY A 174 8.11 -6.84 -4.51
C GLY A 174 7.53 -7.62 -5.69
N SER A 175 6.38 -7.19 -6.23
CA SER A 175 5.78 -7.85 -7.39
C SER A 175 6.52 -7.51 -8.68
N TYR A 176 7.01 -6.29 -8.83
CA TYR A 176 7.91 -5.93 -9.91
C TYR A 176 9.18 -6.79 -9.91
N PHE A 177 9.81 -6.97 -8.74
CA PHE A 177 10.98 -7.83 -8.62
C PHE A 177 10.68 -9.30 -8.91
N ALA A 178 9.49 -9.78 -8.54
CA ALA A 178 9.04 -11.13 -8.87
C ALA A 178 8.92 -11.34 -10.39
N HIS A 179 8.31 -10.39 -11.12
CA HIS A 179 8.26 -10.46 -12.58
C HIS A 179 9.65 -10.32 -13.24
N SER A 180 10.58 -9.66 -12.55
CA SER A 180 11.97 -9.49 -13.02
C SER A 180 12.89 -10.67 -12.67
N GLY A 181 12.39 -11.75 -12.06
CA GLY A 181 13.21 -12.90 -11.64
C GLY A 181 14.16 -12.62 -10.45
N LYS A 182 14.01 -11.48 -9.79
CA LYS A 182 14.92 -10.95 -8.77
C LYS A 182 14.58 -11.50 -7.38
N LYS A 183 14.84 -12.80 -7.18
CA LYS A 183 14.38 -13.58 -6.00
C LYS A 183 14.80 -12.99 -4.66
N GLU A 184 16.06 -12.56 -4.53
CA GLU A 184 16.58 -11.98 -3.28
C GLU A 184 15.80 -10.74 -2.87
N GLN A 185 15.50 -9.85 -3.82
CA GLN A 185 14.70 -8.66 -3.57
C GLN A 185 13.26 -9.02 -3.19
N VAL A 186 12.67 -10.04 -3.83
CA VAL A 186 11.34 -10.53 -3.45
C VAL A 186 11.32 -11.03 -2.01
N GLU A 187 12.35 -11.75 -1.56
CA GLU A 187 12.47 -12.24 -0.18
C GLU A 187 12.49 -11.07 0.82
N LEU A 188 13.24 -10.00 0.54
CA LEU A 188 13.29 -8.80 1.40
C LEU A 188 11.91 -8.16 1.57
N PHE A 189 11.17 -7.95 0.47
CA PHE A 189 9.81 -7.41 0.51
C PHE A 189 8.84 -8.36 1.21
N TYR A 190 8.94 -9.67 0.95
CA TYR A 190 8.09 -10.67 1.59
C TYR A 190 8.30 -10.71 3.10
N GLN A 191 9.53 -10.72 3.59
CA GLN A 191 9.81 -10.75 5.03
C GLN A 191 9.28 -9.51 5.73
N SER A 192 9.37 -8.34 5.09
CA SER A 192 8.82 -7.08 5.60
C SER A 192 7.28 -7.12 5.65
N LEU A 193 6.65 -7.52 4.55
CA LEU A 193 5.19 -7.66 4.45
C LEU A 193 4.63 -8.74 5.39
N LYS A 194 5.35 -9.84 5.61
CA LYS A 194 4.97 -10.90 6.54
C LYS A 194 4.90 -10.39 7.98
N LYS A 195 5.81 -9.49 8.36
CA LYS A 195 5.80 -8.85 9.69
C LYS A 195 4.70 -7.82 9.82
N LEU A 196 4.50 -6.97 8.79
CA LEU A 196 3.56 -5.86 8.83
C LEU A 196 2.09 -6.29 8.59
N ALA A 197 1.85 -7.14 7.60
CA ALA A 197 0.53 -7.50 7.13
C ALA A 197 0.50 -8.96 6.62
N PRO A 198 0.65 -9.97 7.52
CA PRO A 198 0.83 -11.37 7.14
C PRO A 198 -0.30 -11.95 6.28
N SER A 199 -1.53 -11.45 6.47
CA SER A 199 -2.72 -11.93 5.77
C SER A 199 -3.01 -11.17 4.47
N HIS A 200 -2.25 -10.11 4.15
CA HIS A 200 -2.50 -9.25 3.00
C HIS A 200 -2.31 -10.01 1.67
N PRO A 201 -3.10 -9.73 0.62
CA PRO A 201 -2.95 -10.35 -0.69
C PRO A 201 -1.52 -10.26 -1.25
N TYR A 202 -0.85 -9.12 -1.12
CA TYR A 202 0.55 -8.97 -1.57
C TYR A 202 1.50 -9.92 -0.83
N THR A 203 1.37 -10.09 0.48
CA THR A 203 2.18 -11.03 1.26
C THR A 203 2.01 -12.46 0.75
N LYS A 204 0.77 -12.87 0.49
CA LYS A 204 0.45 -14.20 -0.05
C LYS A 204 1.00 -14.37 -1.47
N ARG A 205 0.91 -13.34 -2.31
CA ARG A 205 1.45 -13.33 -3.69
C ARG A 205 2.96 -13.56 -3.70
N LEU A 206 3.72 -12.80 -2.91
CA LEU A 206 5.18 -12.96 -2.86
C LEU A 206 5.59 -14.30 -2.26
N LYS A 207 4.90 -14.77 -1.21
CA LYS A 207 5.11 -16.13 -0.66
C LYS A 207 4.97 -17.20 -1.73
N LYS A 208 3.91 -17.12 -2.54
CA LYS A 208 3.64 -18.10 -3.61
C LYS A 208 4.76 -18.09 -4.66
N TYR A 209 5.23 -16.92 -5.06
CA TYR A 209 6.36 -16.80 -5.98
C TYR A 209 7.61 -17.52 -5.43
N LEU A 210 8.01 -17.22 -4.19
CA LEU A 210 9.20 -17.80 -3.56
C LEU A 210 9.12 -19.33 -3.41
N GLN A 211 7.92 -19.85 -3.16
CA GLN A 211 7.68 -21.30 -3.11
C GLN A 211 7.85 -21.95 -4.48
N ILE A 212 7.35 -21.31 -5.55
CA ILE A 212 7.50 -21.81 -6.92
C ILE A 212 8.98 -21.80 -7.34
N GLU A 213 9.70 -20.71 -7.09
CA GLU A 213 11.12 -20.60 -7.44
C GLU A 213 11.98 -21.63 -6.70
N SER A 214 11.74 -21.83 -5.40
CA SER A 214 12.44 -22.86 -4.63
C SER A 214 12.23 -24.26 -5.20
N VAL A 215 11.01 -24.57 -5.65
CA VAL A 215 10.72 -25.86 -6.30
C VAL A 215 11.46 -25.98 -7.64
N ARG A 216 11.47 -24.93 -8.47
CA ARG A 216 12.20 -24.91 -9.74
C ARG A 216 13.69 -25.17 -9.57
N GLU A 217 14.33 -24.53 -8.59
CA GLU A 217 15.75 -24.73 -8.29
C GLU A 217 16.08 -26.18 -7.92
N VAL A 218 15.24 -26.81 -7.09
CA VAL A 218 15.40 -28.23 -6.73
C VAL A 218 15.31 -29.12 -7.96
N PHE A 219 14.31 -28.91 -8.83
CA PHE A 219 14.17 -29.70 -10.06
C PHE A 219 15.33 -29.48 -11.03
N SER A 220 15.77 -28.24 -11.25
CA SER A 220 16.94 -27.95 -12.10
C SER A 220 18.22 -28.60 -11.57
N GLY A 221 18.42 -28.61 -10.25
CA GLY A 221 19.56 -29.26 -9.61
C GLY A 221 19.54 -30.79 -9.67
N LEU A 222 18.36 -31.40 -9.82
CA LEU A 222 18.22 -32.85 -10.03
C LEU A 222 18.53 -33.24 -11.49
N ILE A 223 18.00 -32.47 -12.46
CA ILE A 223 18.22 -32.74 -13.90
C ILE A 223 19.68 -32.51 -14.29
N GLY A 224 20.31 -31.45 -13.76
CA GLY A 224 21.73 -31.16 -14.03
C GLY A 224 22.73 -32.12 -13.37
N LYS A 225 22.29 -33.04 -12.50
CA LYS A 225 23.13 -34.09 -11.90
C LYS A 225 23.02 -35.46 -12.59
N SER A 226 22.24 -35.55 -13.66
CA SER A 226 21.99 -36.80 -14.41
C SER A 226 22.95 -37.03 -15.60
N GLU A 227 23.89 -36.11 -15.85
CA GLU A 227 24.84 -36.17 -16.97
C GLU A 227 26.31 -36.34 -16.52
N VAL A 228 26.57 -37.19 -15.51
CA VAL A 228 27.93 -37.62 -15.13
C VAL A 228 28.02 -39.13 -15.04
#